data_AF-A0A1F0MKS6-F1
#
_entry.id   AF-A0A1F0MKS6-F1
#
_cell.length_a   1.000
_cell.length_b   1.000
_cell.length_c   1.000
_cell.angle_alpha   90.00
_cell.angle_beta   90.00
_cell.angle_gamma   90.00
#
_symmetry.space_group_name_H-M   'P 1'
#
loop_
_entity.id
_entity.type
_entity.pdbx_description
1 polymer ?
#
loop_
_entity_poly.entity_id
_entity_poly.type
_entity_poly.pdbx_seq_one_letter_code
_entity_poly.pdbx_strand_id
1 'polypeptide(L)'
;MSTSLQAAAPNPKDLARAPGLFGQSVAWLAVAWGVLCVLAGAFSYDDLPGMAAMVLVGLAFLIPSLWWLRCASKDKKAVQHYEDTVRTNAYLAQFLTEADQVVIQGMGTPHPPRKTPRHWPGVIALSAVLFIASVILMPVEEDPAPTEPVASTTTSSSATSTTTSSSAVLSTTRNTEAEASRSSAAAASRSAEAAAREAAEREAAERARAEEAARLQREAEEAERARIAEQQRLEQEQQQHQFVAPARAPEPAPAAAYYKNCTAVWNAIGSPIYAGQPGYDSHLDRDGDGVGCERDPR
;
A
#
# COMPACT_ATOMS: atom_id res chain seq x y z
N MET A 1 7.63 20.56 -39.41
CA MET A 1 6.34 20.32 -38.72
C MET A 1 6.21 18.81 -38.50
N SER A 2 6.85 18.31 -37.45
CA SER A 2 6.73 16.91 -37.05
C SER A 2 6.10 16.90 -35.68
N THR A 3 4.78 16.77 -35.65
CA THR A 3 3.99 16.53 -34.45
C THR A 3 4.38 15.15 -33.94
N SER A 4 5.43 15.08 -33.13
CA SER A 4 5.69 13.91 -32.32
C SER A 4 4.49 13.76 -31.38
N LEU A 5 3.69 12.73 -31.62
CA LEU A 5 2.81 12.14 -30.63
C LEU A 5 3.70 11.63 -29.49
N GLN A 6 4.16 12.55 -28.65
CA GLN A 6 4.55 12.27 -27.29
C GLN A 6 3.24 11.82 -26.62
N ALA A 7 2.92 10.53 -26.74
CA ALA A 7 1.91 9.93 -25.91
C ALA A 7 2.36 10.23 -24.47
N ALA A 8 1.70 11.20 -23.85
CA ALA A 8 1.99 11.61 -22.49
C ALA A 8 2.06 10.34 -21.65
N ALA A 9 3.23 10.10 -21.04
CA ALA A 9 3.42 8.94 -20.19
C ALA A 9 2.22 8.90 -19.21
N PRO A 10 1.44 7.81 -19.19
CA PRO A 10 0.26 7.74 -18.34
C PRO A 10 0.68 8.03 -16.90
N ASN A 11 -0.13 8.82 -16.20
CA ASN A 11 0.20 9.27 -14.84
C ASN A 11 0.57 8.03 -14.00
N PRO A 12 1.69 8.01 -13.27
CA PRO A 12 2.10 6.84 -12.48
C PRO A 12 0.98 6.39 -11.52
N LYS A 13 0.15 7.33 -11.06
CA LYS A 13 -1.05 7.11 -10.25
C LYS A 13 -2.13 6.27 -10.95
N ASP A 14 -2.21 6.33 -12.27
CA ASP A 14 -3.18 5.58 -13.09
C ASP A 14 -2.69 4.15 -13.39
N LEU A 15 -1.38 3.96 -13.49
CA LEU A 15 -0.76 2.62 -13.56
C LEU A 15 -0.80 1.90 -12.21
N ALA A 16 -0.62 2.67 -11.14
CA ALA A 16 -0.57 2.20 -9.76
C ALA A 16 -1.91 2.35 -9.02
N ARG A 17 -3.07 2.31 -9.71
CA ARG A 17 -4.35 2.12 -8.99
C ARG A 17 -4.32 0.72 -8.37
N ALA A 18 -3.71 0.66 -7.19
CA ALA A 18 -3.59 -0.51 -6.37
C ALA A 18 -4.99 -1.08 -6.18
N PRO A 19 -5.15 -2.41 -6.12
CA PRO A 19 -6.40 -2.96 -5.61
C PRO A 19 -6.65 -2.25 -4.28
N GLY A 20 -7.81 -1.59 -4.15
CA GLY A 20 -8.09 -0.77 -2.99
C GLY A 20 -7.81 -1.55 -1.71
N LEU A 21 -7.46 -0.85 -0.62
CA LEU A 21 -7.23 -1.45 0.71
C LEU A 21 -8.27 -2.53 1.04
N PHE A 22 -9.52 -2.31 0.64
CA PHE A 22 -10.62 -3.27 0.69
C PHE A 22 -10.33 -4.64 0.04
N GLY A 23 -9.81 -4.69 -1.18
CA GLY A 23 -9.50 -5.94 -1.89
C GLY A 23 -8.34 -6.71 -1.25
N GLN A 24 -7.36 -6.01 -0.68
CA GLN A 24 -6.27 -6.66 0.05
C GLN A 24 -6.77 -7.23 1.38
N SER A 25 -7.62 -6.51 2.12
CA SER A 25 -8.22 -7.01 3.36
C SER A 25 -9.11 -8.23 3.14
N VAL A 26 -9.95 -8.23 2.09
CA VAL A 26 -10.81 -9.37 1.75
C VAL A 26 -9.97 -10.62 1.40
N ALA A 27 -8.87 -10.46 0.67
CA ALA A 27 -7.98 -11.57 0.35
C ALA A 27 -7.31 -12.17 1.59
N TRP A 28 -6.88 -11.34 2.55
CA TRP A 28 -6.31 -11.82 3.81
C TRP A 28 -7.34 -12.48 4.71
N LEU A 29 -8.58 -11.99 4.75
CA LEU A 29 -9.68 -12.65 5.47
C LEU A 29 -9.98 -14.03 4.88
N ALA A 30 -10.00 -14.18 3.55
CA ALA A 30 -10.19 -15.46 2.90
C ALA A 30 -9.04 -16.45 3.18
N VAL A 31 -7.80 -15.96 3.26
CA VAL A 31 -6.65 -16.77 3.67
C VAL A 31 -6.78 -17.19 5.14
N ALA A 32 -7.14 -16.28 6.03
CA ALA A 32 -7.34 -16.59 7.44
C ALA A 32 -8.44 -17.64 7.65
N TRP A 33 -9.55 -17.53 6.91
CA TRP A 33 -10.64 -18.51 6.92
C TRP A 33 -10.19 -19.87 6.40
N GLY A 34 -9.47 -19.91 5.27
CA GLY A 34 -8.94 -21.15 4.71
C GLY A 34 -7.95 -21.85 5.65
N VAL A 35 -7.05 -21.10 6.29
CA VAL A 35 -6.13 -21.63 7.31
C VAL A 35 -6.90 -22.13 8.53
N LEU A 36 -7.90 -21.39 8.99
CA LEU A 36 -8.75 -21.80 10.10
C LEU A 36 -9.46 -23.13 9.80
N CYS A 37 -10.00 -23.32 8.58
CA CYS A 37 -10.61 -24.59 8.17
C CYS A 37 -9.60 -25.75 8.15
N VAL A 38 -8.37 -25.51 7.67
CA VAL A 38 -7.30 -26.53 7.69
C VAL A 38 -6.91 -26.90 9.12
N LEU A 39 -6.75 -25.90 10.00
CA LEU A 39 -6.40 -26.14 11.40
C LEU A 39 -7.54 -26.85 12.13
N ALA A 40 -8.79 -26.40 11.97
CA ALA A 40 -9.95 -27.05 12.55
C ALA A 40 -10.06 -28.52 12.08
N GLY A 41 -9.85 -28.79 10.80
CA GLY A 41 -9.81 -30.14 10.25
C GLY A 41 -8.68 -31.01 10.80
N ALA A 42 -7.50 -30.43 11.03
CA ALA A 42 -6.33 -31.14 11.54
C ALA A 42 -6.40 -31.47 13.04
N PHE A 43 -7.20 -30.73 13.82
CA PHE A 43 -7.31 -30.92 15.27
C PHE A 43 -8.62 -31.55 15.75
N SER A 44 -9.67 -31.57 14.92
CA SER A 44 -11.03 -31.95 15.37
C SER A 44 -11.53 -33.31 14.90
N TYR A 45 -10.77 -34.05 14.07
CA TYR A 45 -11.20 -35.34 13.53
C TYR A 45 -10.22 -36.46 13.89
N ASP A 46 -10.73 -37.51 14.52
CA ASP A 46 -10.01 -38.78 14.71
C ASP A 46 -10.02 -39.63 13.42
N ASP A 47 -10.93 -39.34 12.49
CA ASP A 47 -11.10 -40.05 11.23
C ASP A 47 -10.40 -39.37 10.05
N LEU A 48 -9.56 -40.15 9.34
CA LEU A 48 -8.84 -39.74 8.13
C LEU A 48 -9.73 -39.08 7.04
N PRO A 49 -10.94 -39.57 6.69
CA PRO A 49 -11.78 -38.94 5.66
C PRO A 49 -12.33 -37.56 6.07
N GLY A 50 -12.67 -37.37 7.35
CA GLY A 50 -13.14 -36.07 7.85
C GLY A 50 -12.03 -35.02 7.84
N MET A 51 -10.81 -35.41 8.24
CA MET A 51 -9.62 -34.57 8.11
C MET A 51 -9.34 -34.21 6.64
N ALA A 52 -9.40 -35.18 5.73
CA ALA A 52 -9.16 -34.96 4.30
C ALA A 52 -10.20 -33.99 3.69
N ALA A 53 -11.49 -34.12 4.04
CA ALA A 53 -12.54 -33.22 3.56
C ALA A 53 -12.26 -31.77 3.97
N MET A 54 -12.01 -31.49 5.26
CA MET A 54 -11.77 -30.13 5.74
C MET A 54 -10.49 -29.49 5.17
N VAL A 55 -9.44 -30.29 4.97
CA VAL A 55 -8.20 -29.83 4.31
C VAL A 55 -8.48 -29.45 2.85
N LEU A 56 -9.29 -30.23 2.12
CA LEU A 56 -9.66 -29.93 0.73
C LEU A 56 -10.52 -28.65 0.63
N VAL A 57 -11.47 -28.42 1.55
CA VAL A 57 -12.19 -27.13 1.62
C VAL A 57 -11.21 -25.99 1.84
N GLY A 58 -10.33 -26.11 2.84
CA GLY A 58 -9.35 -25.07 3.14
C GLY A 58 -8.46 -24.74 1.94
N LEU A 59 -7.96 -25.76 1.24
CA LEU A 59 -7.18 -25.59 0.01
C LEU A 59 -7.98 -24.94 -1.12
N ALA A 60 -9.27 -25.27 -1.27
CA ALA A 60 -10.14 -24.67 -2.28
C ALA A 60 -10.29 -23.15 -2.11
N PHE A 61 -10.28 -22.64 -0.87
CA PHE A 61 -10.32 -21.19 -0.60
C PHE A 61 -8.93 -20.53 -0.61
N LEU A 62 -7.88 -21.26 -0.23
CA LEU A 62 -6.51 -20.75 -0.22
C LEU A 62 -5.94 -20.57 -1.61
N ILE A 63 -6.13 -21.53 -2.52
CA ILE A 63 -5.51 -21.50 -3.85
C ILE A 63 -5.89 -20.24 -4.66
N PRO A 64 -7.16 -19.85 -4.79
CA PRO A 64 -7.53 -18.62 -5.50
C PRO A 64 -7.01 -17.35 -4.81
N SER A 65 -7.04 -17.31 -3.48
CA SER A 65 -6.62 -16.15 -2.69
C SER A 65 -5.10 -15.94 -2.75
N LEU A 66 -4.32 -17.01 -2.61
CA LEU A 66 -2.86 -16.98 -2.68
C LEU A 66 -2.37 -16.71 -4.12
N TRP A 67 -3.07 -17.26 -5.12
CA TRP A 67 -2.81 -16.98 -6.52
C TRP A 67 -2.99 -15.48 -6.83
N TRP A 68 -4.09 -14.89 -6.37
CA TRP A 68 -4.35 -13.47 -6.52
C TRP A 68 -3.28 -12.61 -5.84
N LEU A 69 -2.91 -12.92 -4.59
CA LEU A 69 -1.85 -12.21 -3.86
C LEU A 69 -0.50 -12.28 -4.58
N ARG A 70 -0.16 -13.45 -5.16
CA ARG A 70 1.06 -13.62 -5.96
C ARG A 70 1.02 -12.76 -7.22
N CYS A 71 -0.08 -12.76 -7.97
CA CYS A 71 -0.24 -11.89 -9.14
C CYS A 71 -0.16 -10.41 -8.76
N ALA A 72 -0.85 -10.00 -7.70
CA ALA A 72 -0.82 -8.62 -7.22
C ALA A 72 0.59 -8.20 -6.76
N SER A 73 1.33 -9.08 -6.09
CA SER A 73 2.72 -8.83 -5.69
C SER A 73 3.64 -8.71 -6.92
N LYS A 74 3.48 -9.58 -7.93
CA LYS A 74 4.23 -9.48 -9.19
C LYS A 74 3.93 -8.19 -9.94
N ASP A 75 2.66 -7.80 -10.05
CA ASP A 75 2.24 -6.56 -10.68
C ASP A 75 2.86 -5.34 -9.93
N LYS A 76 2.86 -5.35 -8.57
CA LYS A 76 3.51 -4.30 -7.75
C LYS A 76 5.02 -4.19 -8.02
N LYS A 77 5.74 -5.32 -8.06
CA LYS A 77 7.19 -5.34 -8.35
C LYS A 77 7.50 -4.81 -9.76
N ALA A 78 6.67 -5.15 -10.74
CA ALA A 78 6.84 -4.66 -12.12
C ALA A 78 6.65 -3.13 -12.22
N VAL A 79 5.70 -2.58 -11.46
CA VAL A 79 5.51 -1.12 -11.38
C VAL A 79 6.69 -0.45 -10.68
N GLN A 80 7.16 -0.98 -9.55
CA GLN A 80 8.32 -0.43 -8.83
C GLN A 80 9.57 -0.41 -9.71
N HIS A 81 9.88 -1.52 -10.40
CA HIS A 81 11.01 -1.56 -11.32
C HIS A 81 10.88 -0.52 -12.44
N TYR A 82 9.67 -0.31 -12.96
CA TYR A 82 9.42 0.72 -13.97
C TYR A 82 9.66 2.13 -13.41
N GLU A 83 9.16 2.45 -12.21
CA GLU A 83 9.37 3.73 -11.55
C GLU A 83 10.84 3.99 -11.25
N ASP A 84 11.57 2.99 -10.74
CA ASP A 84 13.01 3.06 -10.49
C ASP A 84 13.79 3.28 -11.79
N THR A 85 13.40 2.61 -12.89
CA THR A 85 14.02 2.82 -14.21
C THR A 85 13.79 4.23 -14.71
N VAL A 86 12.55 4.75 -14.59
CA VAL A 86 12.22 6.13 -15.01
C VAL A 86 12.99 7.14 -14.17
N ARG A 87 13.05 6.97 -12.84
CA ARG A 87 13.79 7.86 -11.94
C ARG A 87 15.28 7.82 -12.21
N THR A 88 15.85 6.63 -12.41
CA THR A 88 17.28 6.47 -12.72
C THR A 88 17.62 7.07 -14.08
N ASN A 89 16.77 6.85 -15.10
CA ASN A 89 16.97 7.46 -16.41
C ASN A 89 16.86 8.99 -16.34
N ALA A 90 15.92 9.54 -15.56
CA ALA A 90 15.82 10.99 -15.34
C ALA A 90 17.04 11.55 -14.59
N TYR A 91 17.52 10.83 -13.58
CA TYR A 91 18.74 11.18 -12.84
C TYR A 91 19.97 11.12 -13.74
N LEU A 92 20.12 10.11 -14.59
CA LEU A 92 21.23 10.01 -15.54
C LEU A 92 21.14 11.08 -16.64
N ALA A 93 19.93 11.41 -17.10
CA ALA A 93 19.70 12.45 -18.09
C ALA A 93 20.23 13.82 -17.68
N GLN A 94 20.31 14.12 -16.37
CA GLN A 94 20.88 15.38 -15.89
C GLN A 94 22.41 15.47 -16.06
N PHE A 95 23.10 14.35 -16.25
CA PHE A 95 24.56 14.29 -16.42
C PHE A 95 24.99 14.09 -17.87
N LEU A 96 24.06 13.80 -18.78
CA LEU A 96 24.35 13.56 -20.19
C LEU A 96 24.45 14.90 -20.93
N THR A 97 25.53 15.08 -21.70
CA THR A 97 25.78 16.30 -22.48
C THR A 97 25.36 16.12 -23.95
N GLU A 98 25.46 17.16 -24.78
CA GLU A 98 25.16 17.05 -26.23
C GLU A 98 26.03 15.99 -26.95
N ALA A 99 27.24 15.72 -26.44
CA ALA A 99 28.12 14.69 -26.97
C ALA A 99 27.55 13.27 -26.80
N ASP A 100 26.62 13.07 -25.86
CA ASP A 100 26.02 11.78 -25.51
C ASP A 100 24.63 11.58 -26.12
N GLN A 101 24.23 12.37 -27.13
CA GLN A 101 22.93 12.23 -27.79
C GLN A 101 22.67 10.81 -28.32
N VAL A 102 23.72 10.10 -28.75
CA VAL A 102 23.61 8.69 -29.19
C VAL A 102 23.24 7.77 -28.04
N VAL A 103 23.74 8.04 -26.83
CA VAL A 103 23.38 7.31 -25.60
C VAL A 103 21.93 7.62 -25.22
N ILE A 104 21.52 8.89 -25.32
CA ILE A 104 20.12 9.30 -25.07
C ILE A 104 19.15 8.59 -26.02
N GLN A 105 19.49 8.48 -27.31
CA GLN A 105 18.68 7.71 -28.26
C GLN A 105 18.73 6.20 -28.01
N GLY A 106 19.87 5.68 -27.51
CA GLY A 106 20.06 4.28 -27.17
C GLY A 106 19.36 3.82 -25.88
N MET A 107 19.14 4.72 -24.91
CA MET A 107 18.41 4.41 -23.67
C MET A 107 16.94 4.03 -23.90
N GLY A 108 16.38 4.39 -25.06
CA GLY A 108 15.01 4.10 -25.44
C GLY A 108 13.97 4.75 -24.52
N THR A 109 12.69 4.57 -24.84
CA THR A 109 11.62 4.96 -23.91
C THR A 109 11.28 3.76 -23.02
N PRO A 110 11.27 3.91 -21.68
CA PRO A 110 10.86 2.83 -20.80
C PRO A 110 9.40 2.47 -21.10
N HIS A 111 9.17 1.20 -21.43
CA HIS A 111 7.84 0.73 -21.82
C HIS A 111 6.99 0.50 -20.57
N PRO A 112 5.71 0.92 -20.57
CA PRO A 112 4.84 0.74 -19.42
C PRO A 112 4.60 -0.76 -19.14
N PRO A 113 4.56 -1.18 -17.87
CA PRO A 113 4.36 -2.58 -17.51
C PRO A 113 2.96 -3.04 -17.94
N ARG A 114 2.89 -4.21 -18.58
CA ARG A 114 1.62 -4.89 -18.90
C ARG A 114 1.16 -5.73 -17.70
N LYS A 115 -0.16 -5.77 -17.46
CA LYS A 115 -0.75 -6.60 -16.40
C LYS A 115 -0.44 -8.09 -16.67
N THR A 116 -0.05 -8.82 -15.63
CA THR A 116 0.18 -10.27 -15.77
C THR A 116 -1.10 -10.99 -16.19
N PRO A 117 -1.05 -11.93 -17.16
CA PRO A 117 -2.24 -12.68 -17.57
C PRO A 117 -2.70 -13.56 -16.40
N ARG A 118 -3.85 -13.19 -15.82
CA ARG A 118 -4.45 -13.93 -14.70
C ARG A 118 -5.24 -15.08 -15.30
N HIS A 119 -4.63 -16.26 -15.36
CA HIS A 119 -5.25 -17.50 -15.85
C HIS A 119 -6.30 -18.06 -14.87
N TRP A 120 -7.28 -17.21 -14.55
CA TRP A 120 -8.42 -17.50 -13.69
C TRP A 120 -9.19 -18.78 -14.04
N PRO A 121 -9.39 -19.15 -15.33
CA PRO A 121 -10.09 -20.38 -15.66
C PRO A 121 -9.46 -21.63 -15.02
N GLY A 122 -8.12 -21.72 -15.00
CA GLY A 122 -7.43 -22.86 -14.38
C GLY A 122 -7.52 -22.87 -12.85
N VAL A 123 -7.46 -21.70 -12.23
CA VAL A 123 -7.52 -21.55 -10.76
C VAL A 123 -8.93 -21.83 -10.23
N ILE A 124 -9.96 -21.37 -10.95
CA ILE A 124 -11.36 -21.66 -10.63
C ILE A 124 -11.66 -23.14 -10.83
N ALA A 125 -11.16 -23.75 -11.91
CA ALA A 125 -11.33 -25.18 -12.14
C ALA A 125 -10.71 -26.02 -11.00
N LEU A 126 -9.47 -25.71 -10.60
CA LEU A 126 -8.80 -26.44 -9.52
C LEU A 126 -9.51 -26.28 -8.17
N SER A 127 -9.92 -25.05 -7.82
CA SER A 127 -10.67 -24.81 -6.57
C SER A 127 -12.05 -25.49 -6.56
N ALA A 128 -12.76 -25.48 -7.69
CA ALA A 128 -14.04 -26.17 -7.83
C ALA A 128 -13.87 -27.70 -7.69
N VAL A 129 -12.83 -28.29 -8.30
CA VAL A 129 -12.53 -29.72 -8.16
C VAL A 129 -12.24 -30.09 -6.70
N LEU A 130 -11.45 -29.29 -5.99
CA LEU A 130 -11.14 -29.53 -4.58
C LEU A 130 -12.38 -29.38 -3.67
N PHE A 131 -13.24 -28.41 -3.96
CA PHE A 131 -14.50 -28.22 -3.24
C PHE A 131 -15.46 -29.41 -3.47
N ILE A 132 -15.62 -29.85 -4.73
CA ILE A 132 -16.45 -31.00 -5.07
C ILE A 132 -15.90 -32.28 -4.43
N ALA A 133 -14.58 -32.49 -4.48
CA ALA A 133 -13.93 -33.61 -3.81
C ALA A 133 -14.21 -33.59 -2.30
N SER A 134 -14.14 -32.42 -1.66
CA SER A 134 -14.49 -32.30 -0.25
C SER A 134 -15.94 -32.67 0.05
N VAL A 135 -16.90 -32.29 -0.80
CA VAL A 135 -18.32 -32.61 -0.59
C VAL A 135 -18.55 -34.12 -0.70
N ILE A 136 -17.84 -34.81 -1.61
CA ILE A 136 -17.92 -36.27 -1.78
C ILE A 136 -17.34 -37.00 -0.55
N LEU A 137 -16.31 -36.43 0.08
CA LEU A 137 -15.65 -37.00 1.25
C LEU A 137 -16.35 -36.70 2.58
N MET A 138 -17.37 -35.81 2.59
CA MET A 138 -18.15 -35.55 3.79
C MET A 138 -19.14 -36.69 4.01
N PRO A 139 -19.07 -37.41 5.16
CA PRO A 139 -20.10 -38.39 5.48
C PRO A 139 -21.42 -37.64 5.69
N VAL A 140 -22.42 -37.94 4.87
CA VAL A 140 -23.81 -37.66 5.20
C VAL A 140 -24.10 -38.50 6.43
N GLU A 141 -24.32 -37.84 7.55
CA GLU A 141 -24.82 -38.48 8.76
C GLU A 141 -26.17 -39.11 8.41
N GLU A 142 -26.17 -40.44 8.33
CA GLU A 142 -27.35 -41.23 7.99
C GLU A 142 -28.28 -41.17 9.20
N ASP A 143 -29.29 -40.30 9.10
CA ASP A 143 -30.37 -40.20 10.09
C ASP A 143 -30.88 -41.62 10.38
N PRO A 144 -30.84 -42.10 11.65
CA PRO A 144 -31.42 -43.39 11.96
C PRO A 144 -32.93 -43.33 11.70
N ALA A 145 -33.40 -44.33 10.96
CA ALA A 145 -34.75 -44.49 10.43
C ALA A 145 -35.92 -44.12 11.36
N PRO A 146 -37.05 -43.68 10.79
CA PRO A 146 -38.26 -43.32 11.53
C PRO A 146 -38.90 -44.57 12.15
N THR A 147 -39.12 -44.52 13.45
CA THR A 147 -40.04 -45.44 14.15
C THR A 147 -41.40 -44.76 14.28
N GLU A 148 -42.32 -45.12 13.39
CA GLU A 148 -43.77 -44.99 13.59
C GLU A 148 -44.33 -46.22 14.36
N PRO A 149 -45.60 -46.29 14.81
CA PRO A 149 -46.65 -45.26 14.95
C PRO A 149 -47.36 -45.30 16.32
N VAL A 150 -47.79 -44.17 16.89
CA VAL A 150 -48.84 -44.19 17.93
C VAL A 150 -49.86 -43.07 17.73
N ALA A 151 -51.02 -43.49 17.25
CA ALA A 151 -52.37 -43.02 17.55
C ALA A 151 -52.65 -41.50 17.54
N SER A 152 -53.36 -41.13 16.48
CA SER A 152 -54.28 -40.01 16.38
C SER A 152 -55.17 -39.85 17.62
N THR A 153 -55.17 -38.67 18.24
CA THR A 153 -56.33 -38.12 18.97
C THR A 153 -56.24 -36.59 18.96
N THR A 154 -56.84 -35.97 17.94
CA THR A 154 -57.10 -34.53 17.92
C THR A 154 -58.38 -34.27 18.70
N THR A 155 -58.23 -33.88 19.96
CA THR A 155 -59.33 -33.37 20.80
C THR A 155 -59.46 -31.87 20.61
N SER A 156 -60.68 -31.47 20.28
CA SER A 156 -61.21 -30.11 20.19
C SER A 156 -60.89 -29.26 21.42
N SER A 157 -60.57 -27.97 21.21
CA SER A 157 -61.03 -26.85 22.03
C SER A 157 -60.72 -25.53 21.33
N SER A 158 -61.75 -24.85 20.83
CA SER A 158 -61.72 -23.40 20.63
C SER A 158 -63.09 -22.83 20.97
N ALA A 159 -63.11 -21.93 21.95
CA ALA A 159 -64.29 -21.42 22.62
C ALA A 159 -64.77 -20.11 21.99
N THR A 160 -66.08 -20.10 21.70
CA THR A 160 -67.07 -19.05 21.95
C THR A 160 -66.64 -17.58 21.83
N SER A 161 -67.11 -16.93 20.76
CA SER A 161 -67.31 -15.48 20.69
C SER A 161 -68.72 -15.14 21.17
N THR A 162 -68.84 -14.20 22.12
CA THR A 162 -70.11 -13.58 22.52
C THR A 162 -69.98 -12.08 22.38
N THR A 163 -70.76 -11.49 21.47
CA THR A 163 -70.93 -10.04 21.33
C THR A 163 -72.12 -9.62 22.17
N THR A 164 -71.97 -8.63 23.05
CA THR A 164 -73.11 -7.98 23.71
C THR A 164 -72.90 -6.47 23.77
N SER A 165 -73.95 -5.77 23.37
CA SER A 165 -74.03 -4.34 23.08
C SER A 165 -73.91 -3.40 24.29
N SER A 166 -73.41 -2.22 23.96
CA SER A 166 -73.52 -0.88 24.55
C SER A 166 -74.70 -0.56 25.47
N SER A 167 -74.41 0.23 26.51
CA SER A 167 -74.81 1.66 26.66
C SER A 167 -75.14 2.00 28.10
N ALA A 168 -74.51 3.06 28.67
CA ALA A 168 -75.16 3.98 29.61
C ALA A 168 -74.27 5.18 30.00
N VAL A 169 -74.60 6.33 29.39
CA VAL A 169 -74.79 7.68 29.96
C VAL A 169 -73.77 8.27 30.97
N LEU A 170 -73.02 9.33 30.62
CA LEU A 170 -73.42 10.72 30.32
C LEU A 170 -73.86 11.53 31.56
N SER A 171 -72.94 11.75 32.50
CA SER A 171 -72.99 12.89 33.47
C SER A 171 -71.60 13.43 33.83
N THR A 172 -70.55 12.86 33.23
CA THR A 172 -69.13 13.21 33.42
C THR A 172 -68.64 14.24 32.38
N THR A 173 -69.49 14.63 31.42
CA THR A 173 -69.07 15.28 30.17
C THR A 173 -68.60 16.73 30.34
N ARG A 174 -69.16 17.51 31.28
CA ARG A 174 -68.86 18.95 31.36
C ARG A 174 -67.55 19.29 32.09
N ASN A 175 -67.15 18.49 33.09
CA ASN A 175 -65.85 18.66 33.76
C ASN A 175 -64.71 18.00 32.95
N THR A 176 -65.00 16.89 32.25
CA THR A 176 -64.01 16.22 31.40
C THR A 176 -63.68 16.99 30.12
N GLU A 177 -64.61 17.75 29.53
CA GLU A 177 -64.32 18.59 28.36
C GLU A 177 -63.39 19.78 28.71
N ALA A 178 -63.55 20.38 29.91
CA ALA A 178 -62.69 21.46 30.38
C ALA A 178 -61.28 20.95 30.76
N GLU A 179 -61.19 19.78 31.39
CA GLU A 179 -59.90 19.11 31.68
C GLU A 179 -59.23 18.58 30.41
N ALA A 180 -59.99 18.06 29.45
CA ALA A 180 -59.47 17.61 28.16
C ALA A 180 -58.94 18.79 27.33
N SER A 181 -59.59 19.95 27.37
CA SER A 181 -59.12 21.17 26.69
C SER A 181 -57.87 21.76 27.34
N ARG A 182 -57.74 21.69 28.67
CA ARG A 182 -56.49 22.10 29.37
C ARG A 182 -55.37 21.09 29.14
N SER A 183 -55.69 19.80 29.10
CA SER A 183 -54.74 18.71 28.82
C SER A 183 -54.21 18.79 27.39
N SER A 184 -55.07 19.09 26.40
CA SER A 184 -54.66 19.28 25.01
C SER A 184 -53.84 20.56 24.80
N ALA A 185 -54.19 21.67 25.48
CA ALA A 185 -53.39 22.89 25.46
C ALA A 185 -52.01 22.69 26.12
N ALA A 186 -51.95 21.97 27.25
CA ALA A 186 -50.68 21.62 27.91
C ALA A 186 -49.85 20.60 27.09
N ALA A 187 -50.50 19.72 26.32
CA ALA A 187 -49.82 18.83 25.38
C ALA A 187 -49.25 19.61 24.18
N ALA A 188 -49.99 20.59 23.65
CA ALA A 188 -49.55 21.45 22.56
C ALA A 188 -48.38 22.37 22.96
N SER A 189 -48.38 22.91 24.20
CA SER A 189 -47.25 23.69 24.72
C SER A 189 -46.00 22.82 24.87
N ARG A 190 -46.15 21.58 25.38
CA ARG A 190 -45.03 20.64 25.52
C ARG A 190 -44.46 20.17 24.18
N SER A 191 -45.31 19.97 23.17
CA SER A 191 -44.84 19.63 21.83
C SER A 191 -44.16 20.82 21.14
N ALA A 192 -44.64 22.05 21.37
CA ALA A 192 -44.00 23.26 20.88
C ALA A 192 -42.62 23.50 21.55
N GLU A 193 -42.51 23.30 22.86
CA GLU A 193 -41.23 23.38 23.58
C GLU A 193 -40.26 22.27 23.17
N ALA A 194 -40.75 21.05 22.91
CA ALA A 194 -39.92 19.95 22.39
C ALA A 194 -39.41 20.26 20.98
N ALA A 195 -40.25 20.79 20.10
CA ALA A 195 -39.85 21.22 18.76
C ALA A 195 -38.85 22.38 18.80
N ALA A 196 -39.01 23.33 19.73
CA ALA A 196 -38.06 24.43 19.93
C ALA A 196 -36.69 23.93 20.45
N ARG A 197 -36.67 22.94 21.37
CA ARG A 197 -35.43 22.31 21.84
C ARG A 197 -34.73 21.55 20.71
N GLU A 198 -35.48 20.79 19.91
CA GLU A 198 -34.91 20.07 18.76
C GLU A 198 -34.35 21.03 17.70
N ALA A 199 -35.02 22.16 17.44
CA ALA A 199 -34.51 23.20 16.55
C ALA A 199 -33.21 23.84 17.09
N ALA A 200 -33.14 24.14 18.39
CA ALA A 200 -31.95 24.68 19.03
C ALA A 200 -30.78 23.67 19.04
N GLU A 201 -31.06 22.39 19.25
CA GLU A 201 -30.06 21.31 19.16
C GLU A 201 -29.52 21.13 17.75
N ARG A 202 -30.38 21.22 16.72
CA ARG A 202 -29.96 21.20 15.31
C ARG A 202 -29.07 22.38 14.96
N GLU A 203 -29.41 23.58 15.43
CA GLU A 203 -28.60 24.78 15.23
C GLU A 203 -27.26 24.70 15.96
N ALA A 204 -27.23 24.19 17.20
CA ALA A 204 -26.00 23.94 17.93
C ALA A 204 -25.12 22.89 17.25
N ALA A 205 -25.72 21.81 16.72
CA ALA A 205 -25.00 20.79 15.96
C ALA A 205 -24.44 21.34 14.63
N GLU A 206 -25.17 22.23 13.95
CA GLU A 206 -24.68 22.89 12.73
C GLU A 206 -23.52 23.84 13.03
N ARG A 207 -23.61 24.63 14.10
CA ARG A 207 -22.52 25.50 14.58
C ARG A 207 -21.27 24.68 14.94
N ALA A 208 -21.44 23.57 15.65
CA ALA A 208 -20.31 22.68 15.98
C ALA A 208 -19.64 22.10 14.73
N ARG A 209 -20.41 21.69 13.72
CA ARG A 209 -19.88 21.23 12.42
C ARG A 209 -19.18 22.36 11.66
N ALA A 210 -19.70 23.58 11.70
CA ALA A 210 -19.10 24.74 11.07
C ALA A 210 -17.76 25.13 11.74
N GLU A 211 -17.68 25.07 13.07
CA GLU A 211 -16.45 25.30 13.83
C GLU A 211 -15.39 24.22 13.54
N GLU A 212 -15.78 22.95 13.50
CA GLU A 212 -14.89 21.85 13.13
C GLU A 212 -14.38 21.99 11.69
N ALA A 213 -15.26 22.34 10.74
CA ALA A 213 -14.87 22.61 9.36
C ALA A 213 -13.90 23.79 9.26
N ALA A 214 -14.12 24.86 10.03
CA ALA A 214 -13.22 26.01 10.08
C ALA A 214 -11.85 25.65 10.68
N ARG A 215 -11.79 24.76 11.69
CA ARG A 215 -10.53 24.25 12.23
C ARG A 215 -9.77 23.44 11.19
N LEU A 216 -10.43 22.52 10.49
CA LEU A 216 -9.82 21.72 9.44
C LEU A 216 -9.30 22.58 8.28
N GLN A 217 -10.00 23.66 7.93
CA GLN A 217 -9.52 24.61 6.92
C GLN A 217 -8.23 25.33 7.35
N ARG A 218 -8.14 25.76 8.62
CA ARG A 218 -6.92 26.41 9.15
C ARG A 218 -5.74 25.44 9.17
N GLU A 219 -5.97 24.19 9.60
CA GLU A 219 -4.94 23.15 9.58
C GLU A 219 -4.48 22.84 8.15
N ALA A 220 -5.40 22.78 7.19
CA ALA A 220 -5.07 22.56 5.78
C ALA A 220 -4.25 23.72 5.18
N GLU A 221 -4.62 24.96 5.50
CA GLU A 221 -3.89 26.15 5.06
C GLU A 221 -2.49 26.23 5.69
N GLU A 222 -2.37 25.91 6.98
CA GLU A 222 -1.08 25.83 7.66
C GLU A 222 -0.18 24.74 7.06
N ALA A 223 -0.76 23.57 6.76
CA ALA A 223 -0.04 22.48 6.10
C ALA A 223 0.41 22.88 4.67
N GLU A 224 -0.40 23.64 3.94
CA GLU A 224 -0.02 24.16 2.63
C GLU A 224 1.11 25.18 2.73
N ARG A 225 1.01 26.13 3.67
CA ARG A 225 2.08 27.10 3.95
C ARG A 225 3.38 26.42 4.35
N ALA A 226 3.32 25.36 5.16
CA ALA A 226 4.49 24.58 5.55
C ALA A 226 5.14 23.88 4.34
N ARG A 227 4.35 23.28 3.44
CA ARG A 227 4.87 22.68 2.20
C ARG A 227 5.55 23.71 1.29
N ILE A 228 4.93 24.88 1.14
CA ILE A 228 5.51 25.97 0.34
C ILE A 228 6.83 26.46 0.97
N ALA A 229 6.88 26.63 2.29
CA ALA A 229 8.10 27.03 2.99
C ALA A 229 9.22 25.99 2.86
N GLU A 230 8.89 24.69 2.90
CA GLU A 230 9.85 23.61 2.67
C GLU A 230 10.38 23.63 1.22
N GLN A 231 9.50 23.79 0.24
CA GLN A 231 9.91 23.91 -1.16
C GLN A 231 10.84 25.11 -1.38
N GLN A 232 10.51 26.27 -0.80
CA GLN A 232 11.36 27.45 -0.86
C GLN A 232 12.73 27.23 -0.21
N ARG A 233 12.80 26.49 0.90
CA ARG A 233 14.08 26.11 1.52
C ARG A 233 14.91 25.23 0.60
N LEU A 234 14.31 24.22 -0.02
CA LEU A 234 15.01 23.34 -0.96
C LEU A 234 15.51 24.11 -2.19
N GLU A 235 14.71 25.04 -2.72
CA GLU A 235 15.11 25.92 -3.83
C GLU A 235 16.27 26.85 -3.42
N GLN A 236 16.24 27.40 -2.20
CA GLN A 236 17.36 28.18 -1.66
C GLN A 236 18.63 27.34 -1.49
N GLU A 237 18.50 26.11 -0.96
CA GLU A 237 19.62 25.18 -0.82
C GLU A 237 20.21 24.83 -2.20
N GLN A 238 19.38 24.58 -3.21
CA GLN A 238 19.86 24.33 -4.58
C GLN A 238 20.59 25.53 -5.18
N GLN A 239 20.06 26.75 -5.01
CA GLN A 239 20.73 27.96 -5.46
C GLN A 239 22.08 28.14 -4.75
N GLN A 240 22.18 27.83 -3.46
CA GLN A 240 23.44 27.89 -2.73
C GLN A 240 24.48 26.89 -3.27
N HIS A 241 24.06 25.67 -3.62
CA HIS A 241 24.95 24.67 -4.22
C HIS A 241 25.41 25.04 -5.64
N GLN A 242 24.60 25.81 -6.39
CA GLN A 242 24.93 26.24 -7.74
C GLN A 242 26.02 27.34 -7.78
N PHE A 243 26.21 28.10 -6.69
CA PHE A 243 27.22 29.17 -6.62
C PHE A 243 28.58 28.74 -6.03
N VAL A 244 28.79 27.44 -5.78
CA VAL A 244 30.13 26.94 -5.43
C VAL A 244 30.95 26.82 -6.72
N ALA A 245 31.87 27.76 -6.94
CA ALA A 245 32.79 27.73 -8.08
C ALA A 245 33.53 26.38 -8.13
N PRO A 246 33.62 25.72 -9.30
CA PRO A 246 34.31 24.44 -9.39
C PRO A 246 35.76 24.60 -8.94
N ALA A 247 36.17 23.82 -7.94
CA ALA A 247 37.56 23.73 -7.52
C ALA A 247 38.41 23.34 -8.75
N ARG A 248 39.47 24.11 -9.01
CA ARG A 248 40.39 23.90 -10.13
C ARG A 248 40.90 22.44 -10.09
N ALA A 249 40.70 21.71 -11.19
CA ALA A 249 41.10 20.30 -11.30
C ALA A 249 42.62 20.13 -11.05
N PRO A 250 43.04 19.08 -10.33
CA PRO A 250 44.47 18.79 -10.16
C PRO A 250 45.09 18.41 -11.50
N GLU A 251 46.27 18.99 -11.77
CA GLU A 251 47.07 18.77 -12.97
C GLU A 251 47.51 17.29 -13.05
N PRO A 252 47.54 16.66 -14.25
CA PRO A 252 47.89 15.25 -14.40
C PRO A 252 49.33 14.97 -13.90
N ALA A 253 49.47 13.98 -13.01
CA ALA A 253 50.77 13.53 -12.53
C ALA A 253 51.59 12.94 -13.70
N PRO A 254 52.90 13.27 -13.82
CA PRO A 254 53.75 12.74 -14.88
C PRO A 254 53.92 11.22 -14.77
N ALA A 255 53.98 10.54 -15.93
CA ALA A 255 54.13 9.10 -16.03
C ALA A 255 55.37 8.58 -15.29
N ALA A 256 55.24 7.42 -14.64
CA ALA A 256 56.33 6.80 -13.88
C ALA A 256 57.53 6.49 -14.79
N ALA A 257 58.60 7.26 -14.66
CA ALA A 257 59.90 6.91 -15.22
C ALA A 257 60.43 5.64 -14.52
N TYR A 258 61.25 4.82 -15.16
CA TYR A 258 61.94 3.70 -14.52
C TYR A 258 63.43 3.83 -14.75
N TYR A 259 64.22 3.88 -13.68
CA TYR A 259 65.68 3.95 -13.74
C TYR A 259 66.26 2.61 -13.31
N LYS A 260 67.25 2.11 -14.08
CA LYS A 260 67.91 0.82 -13.80
C LYS A 260 68.96 0.91 -12.69
N ASN A 261 69.60 2.08 -12.54
CA ASN A 261 70.68 2.31 -11.58
C ASN A 261 70.89 3.81 -11.33
N CYS A 262 71.68 4.14 -10.32
CA CYS A 262 72.00 5.53 -9.97
C CYS A 262 72.70 6.31 -11.09
N THR A 263 73.52 5.66 -11.92
CA THR A 263 74.13 6.33 -13.08
C THR A 263 73.06 6.82 -14.07
N ALA A 264 71.99 6.05 -14.28
CA ALA A 264 70.87 6.46 -15.13
C ALA A 264 70.08 7.64 -14.52
N VAL A 265 69.89 7.65 -13.19
CA VAL A 265 69.24 8.75 -12.46
C VAL A 265 70.05 10.04 -12.61
N TRP A 266 71.35 9.98 -12.32
CA TRP A 266 72.24 11.14 -12.46
C TRP A 266 72.35 11.60 -13.92
N ASN A 267 72.34 10.68 -14.90
CA ASN A 267 72.28 10.98 -16.35
C ASN A 267 70.99 11.67 -16.80
N ALA A 268 69.86 11.38 -16.18
CA ALA A 268 68.60 11.98 -16.54
C ALA A 268 68.33 13.31 -15.80
N ILE A 269 68.58 13.34 -14.49
CA ILE A 269 68.14 14.43 -13.60
C ILE A 269 69.32 15.26 -13.09
N GLY A 270 70.51 14.67 -12.97
CA GLY A 270 71.70 15.36 -12.44
C GLY A 270 71.65 15.64 -10.94
N SER A 271 70.76 14.97 -10.20
CA SER A 271 70.60 15.07 -8.76
C SER A 271 70.18 13.74 -8.14
N PRO A 272 70.27 13.57 -6.80
CA PRO A 272 69.64 12.46 -6.09
C PRO A 272 68.12 12.45 -6.33
N ILE A 273 67.52 11.26 -6.27
CA ILE A 273 66.08 11.05 -6.47
C ILE A 273 65.40 10.78 -5.13
N TYR A 274 64.27 11.44 -4.87
CA TYR A 274 63.59 11.37 -3.58
C TYR A 274 62.35 10.49 -3.64
N ALA A 275 61.99 9.88 -2.50
CA ALA A 275 60.75 9.13 -2.37
C ALA A 275 59.53 9.98 -2.78
N GLY A 276 58.73 9.44 -3.70
CA GLY A 276 57.57 10.14 -4.27
C GLY A 276 57.84 10.88 -5.60
N GLN A 277 59.10 10.97 -6.03
CA GLN A 277 59.40 11.43 -7.40
C GLN A 277 59.14 10.33 -8.43
N PRO A 278 58.73 10.69 -9.66
CA PRO A 278 58.51 9.72 -10.72
C PRO A 278 59.80 8.97 -11.03
N GLY A 279 59.78 7.64 -10.83
CA GLY A 279 60.92 6.75 -11.02
C GLY A 279 61.82 6.52 -9.83
N TYR A 280 61.42 7.01 -8.65
CA TYR A 280 61.98 6.50 -7.41
C TYR A 280 61.60 5.03 -7.23
N ASP A 281 62.59 4.20 -6.91
CA ASP A 281 62.41 2.79 -6.60
C ASP A 281 63.35 2.42 -5.46
N SER A 282 62.89 1.53 -4.57
CA SER A 282 63.64 1.03 -3.42
C SER A 282 65.02 0.46 -3.76
N HIS A 283 65.25 0.00 -4.99
CA HIS A 283 66.57 -0.49 -5.38
C HIS A 283 67.62 0.60 -5.63
N LEU A 284 67.19 1.87 -5.76
CA LEU A 284 68.06 3.04 -5.94
C LEU A 284 68.50 3.65 -4.60
N ASP A 285 67.79 3.32 -3.52
CA ASP A 285 68.03 3.73 -2.14
C ASP A 285 68.53 2.52 -1.34
N ARG A 286 69.86 2.44 -1.15
CA ARG A 286 70.49 1.24 -0.57
C ARG A 286 70.26 1.16 0.94
N ASP A 287 70.04 2.29 1.60
CA ASP A 287 69.93 2.47 3.03
C ASP A 287 68.50 2.72 3.50
N GLY A 288 67.57 3.00 2.59
CA GLY A 288 66.13 3.07 2.86
C GLY A 288 65.70 4.36 3.53
N ASP A 289 66.48 5.44 3.42
CA ASP A 289 66.25 6.72 4.08
C ASP A 289 65.30 7.64 3.29
N GLY A 290 64.89 7.23 2.08
CA GLY A 290 64.03 7.99 1.19
C GLY A 290 64.78 8.87 0.17
N VAL A 291 66.13 8.80 0.14
CA VAL A 291 67.00 9.54 -0.79
C VAL A 291 67.84 8.55 -1.61
N GLY A 292 67.34 8.22 -2.80
CA GLY A 292 68.05 7.37 -3.74
C GLY A 292 69.25 8.08 -4.37
N CYS A 293 70.34 7.33 -4.53
CA CYS A 293 71.52 7.78 -5.27
C CYS A 293 72.21 9.03 -4.72
N GLU A 294 72.31 9.13 -3.39
CA GLU A 294 73.00 10.22 -2.67
C GLU A 294 74.43 10.52 -3.18
N ARG A 295 75.15 9.50 -3.66
CA ARG A 295 76.50 9.62 -4.19
C ARG A 295 76.48 9.57 -5.71
N ASP A 296 77.09 10.57 -6.36
CA ASP A 296 77.29 10.58 -7.80
C ASP A 296 78.25 9.44 -8.20
N PRO A 297 77.80 8.46 -9.01
CA PRO A 297 78.63 7.33 -9.42
C PRO A 297 79.43 7.57 -10.71
N ARG A 298 79.49 8.80 -11.24
CA ARG A 298 80.25 9.16 -12.45
C ARG A 298 81.73 9.44 -12.21
#